data_AF-A0A957LFF8-F1
#
_entry.id   AF-A0A957LFF8-F1
#
_cell.length_a   1.000
_cell.length_b   1.000
_cell.length_c   1.000
_cell.angle_alpha   90.00
_cell.angle_beta   90.00
_cell.angle_gamma   90.00
#
_symmetry.space_group_name_H-M   'P 1'
#
loop_
_entity.id
_entity.type
_entity.pdbx_description
1 polymer ?
#
loop_
_entity_poly.entity_id
_entity_poly.type
_entity_poly.pdbx_seq_one_letter_code
_entity_poly.pdbx_strand_id
1 'polypeptide(L)'
;IISPCVTFNDGESSTKSYAYGKENEMPLHDLTYVPKLEEIQIDQEPGTAMEVQLHDGSSIILNKLDEDYDPTDRMGALHRLQWAQEKREFITGLIYYNDKRKTLAEVEDLPEMPLAHLSDEEIRPSREALQSVMEELL
;
A
#
# COMPACT_ATOMS: atom_id res chain seq x y z
N ILE A 1 11.85 27.81 7.62
CA ILE A 1 10.91 27.65 6.47
C ILE A 1 10.59 26.17 6.39
N ILE A 2 9.47 25.75 6.97
CA ILE A 2 8.88 24.43 6.74
C ILE A 2 8.25 24.51 5.33
N SER A 3 8.40 23.46 4.54
CA SER A 3 8.04 23.35 3.11
C SER A 3 6.88 24.26 2.62
N PRO A 4 6.97 24.85 1.40
CA PRO A 4 5.92 25.70 0.81
C PRO A 4 4.55 25.00 0.69
N CYS A 5 4.49 23.67 0.81
CA CYS A 5 3.23 22.91 0.87
C CYS A 5 2.42 23.21 2.13
N VAL A 6 3.06 23.65 3.22
CA VAL A 6 2.38 24.00 4.49
C VAL A 6 1.60 25.30 4.32
N THR A 7 2.14 26.28 3.60
CA THR A 7 1.52 27.61 3.46
C THR A 7 0.15 27.58 2.77
N PHE A 8 -0.11 26.63 1.88
CA PHE A 8 -1.36 26.57 1.12
C PHE A 8 -2.56 26.12 1.97
N ASN A 9 -2.32 25.43 3.09
CA ASN A 9 -3.38 24.85 3.91
C ASN A 9 -3.24 25.21 5.40
N ASP A 10 -2.48 26.26 5.72
CA ASP A 10 -2.19 26.73 7.08
C ASP A 10 -3.09 27.92 7.47
N GLY A 11 -4.40 27.71 7.40
CA GLY A 11 -5.41 28.68 7.85
C GLY A 11 -6.08 28.26 9.16
N GLU A 12 -6.63 29.23 9.91
CA GLU A 12 -7.27 28.99 11.23
C GLU A 12 -8.40 27.95 11.20
N SER A 13 -9.09 27.78 10.08
CA SER A 13 -10.17 26.81 9.90
C SER A 13 -9.72 25.45 9.36
N SER A 14 -8.44 25.28 9.00
CA SER A 14 -7.94 24.05 8.40
C SER A 14 -7.54 23.03 9.46
N THR A 15 -8.05 21.81 9.33
CA THR A 15 -7.62 20.65 10.13
C THR A 15 -6.23 20.14 9.77
N LYS A 16 -5.52 20.83 8.86
CA LYS A 16 -4.14 20.54 8.48
C LYS A 16 -3.20 21.72 8.74
N SER A 17 -3.69 22.77 9.41
CA SER A 17 -2.86 23.90 9.84
C SER A 17 -1.92 23.50 10.98
N TYR A 18 -0.84 24.27 11.13
CA TYR A 18 0.06 24.13 12.26
C TYR A 18 -0.68 24.36 13.59
N ALA A 19 -1.57 25.35 13.64
CA ALA A 19 -2.38 25.63 14.83
C ALA A 19 -3.25 24.43 15.22
N TYR A 20 -3.97 23.84 14.26
CA TYR A 20 -4.78 22.65 14.50
C TYR A 20 -3.92 21.45 14.93
N GLY A 21 -2.81 21.19 14.23
CA GLY A 21 -1.90 20.09 14.56
C GLY A 21 -1.31 20.21 15.96
N LYS A 22 -1.00 21.43 16.41
CA LYS A 22 -0.53 21.73 17.76
C LYS A 22 -1.63 21.53 18.82
N GLU A 23 -2.86 21.98 18.54
CA GLU A 23 -3.99 21.83 19.46
C GLU A 23 -4.51 20.39 19.57
N ASN A 24 -4.28 19.59 18.52
CA ASN A 24 -4.70 18.20 18.41
C ASN A 24 -3.49 17.26 18.34
N GLU A 25 -2.41 17.59 19.04
CA GLU A 25 -1.22 16.73 19.13
C GLU A 25 -1.63 15.37 19.68
N MET A 26 -1.59 14.36 18.83
CA MET A 26 -1.63 12.96 19.24
C MET A 26 -0.19 12.47 19.38
N PRO A 27 0.17 11.82 20.50
CA PRO A 27 1.46 11.15 20.62
C PRO A 27 1.65 10.22 19.42
N LEU A 28 2.64 10.53 18.58
CA LEU A 28 2.93 9.74 17.36
C LEU A 28 3.41 8.33 17.73
N HIS A 29 4.08 8.22 18.87
CA HIS A 29 4.60 6.98 19.41
C HIS A 29 4.39 6.94 20.92
N ASP A 30 3.84 5.83 21.39
CA ASP A 30 3.90 5.46 22.80
C ASP A 30 5.23 4.72 23.04
N LEU A 31 5.87 4.95 24.19
CA LEU A 31 7.11 4.24 24.55
C LEU A 31 6.74 2.84 25.05
N THR A 32 6.36 1.98 24.12
CA THR A 32 5.97 0.60 24.41
C THR A 32 7.19 -0.31 24.36
N TYR A 33 7.40 -1.10 25.42
CA TYR A 33 8.40 -2.15 25.44
C TYR A 33 7.87 -3.40 24.72
N VAL A 34 8.57 -3.82 23.66
CA VAL A 34 8.29 -5.09 22.98
C VAL A 34 9.28 -6.14 23.52
N PRO A 35 8.85 -7.09 24.37
CA PRO A 35 9.74 -8.12 24.89
C PRO A 35 10.22 -9.01 23.75
N LYS A 36 11.48 -9.45 23.82
CA LYS A 36 11.98 -10.50 22.94
C LYS A 36 11.34 -11.83 23.35
N LEU A 37 10.59 -12.43 22.45
CA LEU A 37 9.96 -13.74 22.61
C LEU A 37 10.62 -14.74 21.64
N GLU A 38 10.49 -16.04 21.91
CA GLU A 38 10.98 -17.07 21.01
C GLU A 38 10.18 -17.07 19.71
N GLU A 39 10.82 -17.34 18.57
CA GLU A 39 10.12 -17.37 17.29
C GLU A 39 9.20 -18.61 17.21
N ILE A 40 7.94 -18.40 16.84
CA ILE A 40 7.01 -19.49 16.54
C ILE A 40 7.27 -19.93 15.10
N GLN A 41 7.98 -21.06 14.94
CA GLN A 41 8.21 -21.66 13.62
C GLN A 41 7.17 -22.75 13.34
N ILE A 42 6.59 -22.70 12.14
CA ILE A 42 5.49 -23.56 11.73
C ILE A 42 5.78 -24.02 10.31
N ASP A 43 5.73 -25.33 10.10
CA ASP A 43 5.75 -25.92 8.77
C ASP A 43 4.38 -26.54 8.51
N GLN A 44 3.78 -26.16 7.39
CA GLN A 44 2.40 -26.47 7.06
C GLN A 44 2.30 -26.93 5.61
N GLU A 45 1.70 -28.11 5.44
CA GLU A 45 1.37 -28.65 4.12
C GLU A 45 0.30 -27.78 3.43
N PRO A 46 0.40 -27.55 2.11
CA PRO A 46 -0.64 -26.86 1.35
C PRO A 46 -2.03 -27.46 1.59
N GLY A 47 -3.07 -26.62 1.60
CA GLY A 47 -4.46 -27.03 1.78
C GLY A 47 -4.86 -27.38 3.23
N THR A 48 -3.90 -27.40 4.17
CA THR A 48 -4.19 -27.75 5.56
C THR A 48 -4.49 -26.51 6.42
N ALA A 49 -5.29 -26.71 7.46
CA ALA A 49 -5.51 -25.73 8.51
C ALA A 49 -4.83 -26.20 9.81
N MET A 50 -4.17 -25.28 10.51
CA MET A 50 -3.43 -25.54 11.74
C MET A 50 -3.75 -24.46 12.76
N GLU A 51 -4.11 -24.87 13.98
CA GLU A 51 -4.24 -23.96 15.10
C GLU A 51 -2.86 -23.64 15.67
N VAL A 52 -2.59 -22.34 15.88
CA VAL A 52 -1.32 -21.81 16.36
C VAL A 52 -1.60 -20.95 17.58
N GLN A 53 -1.01 -21.31 18.70
CA GLN A 53 -1.07 -20.53 19.92
C GLN A 53 0.01 -19.44 19.91
N LEU A 54 -0.40 -18.19 20.13
CA LEU A 54 0.47 -17.03 20.25
C LEU A 54 1.00 -16.89 21.69
N HIS A 55 2.02 -16.07 21.87
CA HIS A 55 2.68 -15.88 23.18
C HIS A 55 1.78 -15.31 24.28
N ASP A 56 0.71 -14.62 23.92
CA ASP A 56 -0.29 -14.09 24.86
C ASP A 56 -1.36 -15.14 25.25
N GLY A 57 -1.24 -16.37 24.74
CA GLY A 57 -2.16 -17.47 24.97
C GLY A 57 -3.36 -17.51 24.02
N SER A 58 -3.53 -16.50 23.16
CA SER A 58 -4.55 -16.52 22.11
C SER A 58 -4.21 -17.55 21.03
N SER A 59 -5.21 -18.00 20.28
CA SER A 59 -5.04 -18.94 19.17
C SER A 59 -5.51 -18.31 17.85
N ILE A 60 -4.80 -18.59 16.78
CA ILE A 60 -5.22 -18.31 15.40
C ILE A 60 -5.27 -19.62 14.61
N ILE A 61 -6.13 -19.69 13.61
CA ILE A 61 -6.15 -20.82 12.67
C ILE A 61 -5.48 -20.34 11.40
N LEU A 62 -4.30 -20.88 11.08
CA LEU A 62 -3.63 -20.63 9.81
C LEU A 62 -4.07 -21.67 8.79
N ASN A 63 -4.48 -21.22 7.60
CA ASN A 63 -4.87 -22.10 6.51
C ASN A 63 -4.05 -21.76 5.25
N LYS A 64 -3.13 -22.65 4.89
CA LYS A 64 -2.31 -22.47 3.69
C LYS A 64 -3.13 -22.82 2.46
N LEU A 65 -3.15 -21.93 1.48
CA LEU A 65 -3.86 -22.17 0.22
C LEU A 65 -3.34 -23.46 -0.44
N ASP A 66 -4.26 -24.19 -1.08
CA ASP A 66 -3.97 -25.42 -1.83
C ASP A 66 -3.06 -25.16 -3.03
N GLU A 67 -2.32 -26.18 -3.46
CA GLU A 67 -1.47 -26.09 -4.67
C GLU A 67 -2.30 -25.87 -5.94
N ASP A 68 -3.51 -26.42 -5.97
CA ASP A 68 -4.45 -26.30 -7.10
C ASP A 68 -5.25 -24.98 -7.08
N TYR A 69 -4.99 -24.09 -6.13
CA TYR A 69 -5.68 -22.80 -6.05
C TYR A 69 -5.28 -21.90 -7.22
N ASP A 70 -6.26 -21.44 -8.01
CA ASP A 70 -6.05 -20.49 -9.10
C ASP A 70 -6.06 -19.04 -8.58
N PRO A 71 -4.91 -18.35 -8.50
CA PRO A 71 -4.85 -16.97 -8.02
C PRO A 71 -5.32 -15.96 -9.08
N THR A 72 -5.65 -16.38 -10.30
CA THR A 72 -6.10 -15.47 -11.37
C THR A 72 -7.62 -15.29 -11.39
N ASP A 73 -8.38 -16.17 -10.71
CA ASP A 73 -9.82 -16.00 -10.52
C ASP A 73 -10.13 -14.99 -9.40
N ARG A 74 -10.51 -13.79 -9.82
CA ARG A 74 -10.91 -12.71 -8.90
C ARG A 74 -12.10 -13.09 -8.03
N MET A 75 -13.09 -13.79 -8.58
CA MET A 75 -14.28 -14.16 -7.82
C MET A 75 -13.98 -15.29 -6.86
N GLY A 76 -13.17 -16.27 -7.28
CA GLY A 76 -12.61 -17.32 -6.41
C GLY A 76 -11.86 -16.74 -5.23
N ALA A 77 -11.00 -15.73 -5.45
CA ALA A 77 -10.26 -15.06 -4.38
C ALA A 77 -11.16 -14.34 -3.38
N LEU A 78 -12.16 -13.60 -3.86
CA LEU A 78 -13.13 -12.93 -2.99
C LEU A 78 -13.95 -13.93 -2.18
N HIS A 79 -14.39 -15.02 -2.81
CA HIS A 79 -15.11 -16.09 -2.13
C HIS A 79 -14.24 -16.77 -1.07
N ARG A 80 -12.97 -17.06 -1.38
CA ARG A 80 -12.02 -17.68 -0.45
C ARG A 80 -11.77 -16.79 0.78
N LEU A 81 -11.64 -15.48 0.58
CA LEU A 81 -11.50 -14.49 1.65
C LEU A 81 -12.74 -14.44 2.55
N GLN A 82 -13.93 -14.35 1.94
CA GLN A 82 -15.19 -14.33 2.69
C GLN A 82 -15.36 -15.61 3.52
N TRP A 83 -15.10 -16.76 2.92
CA TRP A 83 -15.14 -18.05 3.59
C TRP A 83 -14.14 -18.16 4.74
N ALA A 84 -12.91 -17.67 4.55
CA ALA A 84 -11.89 -17.60 5.59
C ALA A 84 -12.37 -16.77 6.79
N GLN A 85 -12.96 -15.62 6.52
CA GLN A 85 -13.50 -14.74 7.55
C GLN A 85 -14.63 -15.40 8.34
N GLU A 86 -15.56 -16.07 7.66
CA GLU A 86 -16.65 -16.83 8.30
C GLU A 86 -16.13 -17.96 9.20
N LYS A 87 -15.06 -18.64 8.76
CA LYS A 87 -14.40 -19.70 9.54
C LYS A 87 -13.38 -19.19 10.56
N ARG A 88 -13.10 -17.89 10.60
CA ARG A 88 -12.03 -17.28 11.42
C ARG A 88 -10.65 -17.89 11.13
N GLU A 89 -10.41 -18.19 9.86
CA GLU A 89 -9.13 -18.69 9.36
C GLU A 89 -8.32 -17.54 8.77
N PHE A 90 -7.02 -17.51 9.07
CA PHE A 90 -6.03 -16.68 8.43
C PHE A 90 -5.43 -17.44 7.25
N ILE A 91 -5.75 -17.00 6.04
CA ILE A 91 -5.22 -17.62 4.83
C ILE A 91 -3.80 -17.15 4.53
N THR A 92 -2.94 -18.08 4.12
CA THR A 92 -1.55 -17.80 3.76
C THR A 92 -1.25 -18.28 2.33
N GLY A 93 -0.42 -17.53 1.61
CA GLY A 93 -0.07 -17.80 0.21
C GLY A 93 -0.47 -16.68 -0.75
N LEU A 94 -0.40 -16.95 -2.06
CA LEU A 94 -0.81 -16.01 -3.11
C LEU A 94 -2.33 -16.06 -3.28
N ILE A 95 -3.03 -15.04 -2.76
CA ILE A 95 -4.50 -14.99 -2.79
C ILE A 95 -5.03 -14.56 -4.15
N TYR A 96 -4.42 -13.56 -4.77
CA TYR A 96 -4.85 -13.07 -6.09
C TYR A 96 -3.70 -12.43 -6.85
N TYR A 97 -3.66 -12.66 -8.15
CA TYR A 97 -2.72 -12.08 -9.08
C TYR A 97 -3.41 -11.78 -10.42
N ASN A 98 -3.15 -10.60 -10.99
CA ASN A 98 -3.65 -10.21 -12.29
C ASN A 98 -2.50 -9.73 -13.16
N ASP A 99 -2.01 -10.61 -14.02
CA ASP A 99 -0.93 -10.37 -14.97
C ASP A 99 -1.29 -9.34 -16.06
N LYS A 100 -2.58 -9.15 -16.33
CA LYS A 100 -3.09 -8.20 -17.34
C LYS A 100 -3.26 -6.77 -16.80
N ARG A 101 -3.09 -6.55 -15.50
CA ARG A 101 -3.25 -5.22 -14.91
C ARG A 101 -2.03 -4.37 -15.23
N LYS A 102 -2.23 -3.34 -16.06
CA LYS A 102 -1.22 -2.30 -16.28
C LYS A 102 -0.82 -1.65 -14.96
N THR A 103 0.48 -1.42 -14.81
CA THR A 103 1.07 -0.58 -13.77
C THR A 103 0.67 0.88 -13.97
N LEU A 104 0.82 1.71 -12.94
CA LEU A 104 0.57 3.14 -13.06
C LEU A 104 1.45 3.78 -14.14
N ALA A 105 2.72 3.38 -14.23
CA ALA A 105 3.65 3.90 -15.23
C ALA A 105 3.18 3.62 -16.68
N GLU A 106 2.64 2.42 -16.94
CA GLU A 106 2.10 2.06 -18.26
C GLU A 106 0.74 2.71 -18.57
N VAL A 107 0.01 3.16 -17.54
CA VAL A 107 -1.26 3.90 -17.73
C VAL A 107 -0.99 5.37 -18.04
N GLU A 108 0.01 5.96 -17.38
CA GLU A 108 0.44 7.35 -17.57
C GLU A 108 1.45 7.52 -18.72
N ASP A 109 1.69 6.46 -19.50
CA ASP A 109 2.66 6.41 -20.60
C ASP A 109 4.05 6.97 -20.21
N LEU A 110 4.51 6.65 -18.99
CA LEU A 110 5.79 7.12 -18.48
C LEU A 110 6.96 6.47 -19.23
N PRO A 111 8.09 7.19 -19.40
CA PRO A 111 9.29 6.61 -19.97
C PRO A 111 9.86 5.51 -19.07
N GLU A 112 10.61 4.57 -19.66
CA GLU A 112 11.31 3.52 -18.90
C GLU A 112 12.33 4.09 -17.91
N MET A 113 12.93 5.24 -18.26
CA MET A 113 13.87 5.92 -17.38
C MET A 113 13.13 6.56 -16.20
N PRO A 114 13.58 6.36 -14.94
CA PRO A 114 13.03 7.08 -13.81
C PRO A 114 13.04 8.59 -14.05
N LEU A 115 11.92 9.25 -13.79
CA LEU A 115 11.76 10.69 -14.04
C LEU A 115 12.86 11.54 -13.36
N ALA A 116 13.36 11.09 -12.21
CA ALA A 116 14.44 11.75 -11.47
C ALA A 116 15.80 11.73 -12.18
N HIS A 117 15.97 10.90 -13.21
CA HIS A 117 17.21 10.76 -13.98
C HIS A 117 17.13 11.39 -15.37
N LEU A 118 15.96 11.89 -15.77
CA LEU A 118 15.81 12.63 -17.01
C LEU A 118 16.59 13.94 -16.92
N SER A 119 17.25 14.32 -18.00
CA SER A 119 17.98 15.58 -18.09
C SER A 119 17.03 16.77 -18.24
N ASP A 120 17.50 17.96 -17.86
CA ASP A 120 16.76 19.22 -18.05
C ASP A 120 16.34 19.44 -19.52
N GLU A 121 17.13 18.95 -20.47
CA GLU A 121 16.86 19.08 -21.91
C GLU A 121 15.68 18.19 -22.36
N GLU A 122 15.47 17.05 -21.69
CA GLU A 122 14.39 16.11 -22.01
C GLU A 122 13.06 16.50 -21.35
N ILE A 123 13.10 17.10 -20.16
CA ILE A 123 11.89 17.49 -19.41
C ILE A 123 11.40 18.90 -19.75
N ARG A 124 12.23 19.73 -20.38
CA ARG A 124 11.92 21.12 -20.68
C ARG A 124 11.54 21.29 -22.16
N PRO A 125 10.29 21.67 -22.48
CA PRO A 125 9.93 21.98 -23.86
C PRO A 125 10.71 23.18 -24.39
N SER A 126 10.96 23.21 -25.71
CA SER A 126 11.53 24.40 -26.35
C SER A 126 10.62 25.60 -26.19
N ARG A 127 11.18 26.81 -26.34
CA ARG A 127 10.39 28.04 -26.24
C ARG A 127 9.25 28.07 -27.27
N GLU A 128 9.54 27.60 -28.48
CA GLU A 128 8.59 27.54 -29.59
C GLU A 128 7.48 26.53 -29.29
N ALA A 129 7.82 25.33 -28.80
CA ALA A 129 6.86 24.31 -28.44
C ALA A 129 5.95 24.78 -27.28
N LEU A 130 6.54 25.38 -26.24
CA LEU A 130 5.78 25.94 -25.12
C LEU A 130 4.82 27.04 -25.58
N GLN A 131 5.28 27.94 -26.46
CA GLN A 131 4.43 29.00 -26.99
C GLN A 131 3.23 28.44 -27.77
N SER A 132 3.45 27.43 -28.62
CA SER A 132 2.36 26.81 -29.39
C SER A 132 1.28 26.19 -28.49
N VAL A 133 1.67 25.49 -27.43
CA VAL A 133 0.73 24.88 -26.47
C VAL A 133 -0.07 25.96 -25.71
N MET A 134 0.57 27.07 -25.34
CA MET A 134 -0.10 28.16 -24.63
C MET A 134 -1.10 28.91 -25.52
N GLU A 135 -0.84 29.00 -26.83
CA GLU A 135 -1.77 29.59 -27.80
C GLU A 135 -3.00 28.71 -28.04
N GLU A 136 -2.88 27.38 -27.95
CA GLU A 136 -4.01 26.44 -28.07
C GLU A 136 -4.94 26.43 -26.83
N LEU A 137 -4.45 26.89 -25.67
CA LEU A 137 -5.19 26.92 -24.41
C LEU A 137 -5.90 28.27 -24.13
N LEU A 138 -5.71 29.27 -25.00
CA LEU A 138 -6.33 30.60 -24.95
C LEU A 138 -7.53 30.71 -25.90
#